data_AF-A0A1J0EPX1-F1
#
_entry.id   AF-A0A1J0EPX1-F1
#
_cell.length_a   1.000
_cell.length_b   1.000
_cell.length_c   1.000
_cell.angle_alpha   90.00
_cell.angle_beta   90.00
_cell.angle_gamma   90.00
#
_symmetry.space_group_name_H-M   'P 1'
#
loop_
_entity.id
_entity.type
_entity.pdbx_description
1 polymer ?
#
loop_
_entity_poly.entity_id
_entity_poly.type
_entity_poly.pdbx_seq_one_letter_code
_entity_poly.pdbx_strand_id
1 'polypeptide(L)' 'MNIQQRNHQTAITWIEGEIGNMIRDLGKPNASSAATSVITLAYLLRVIDNNEHRRYRARIDEIYATYNESIKQGAAA' A
#
# COMPACT_ATOMS: atom_id res chain seq x y z
N MET A 1 19.55 -18.74 0.41
CA MET A 1 18.23 -18.07 0.32
C MET A 1 17.45 -18.70 -0.83
N ASN A 2 16.25 -19.23 -0.58
CA ASN A 2 15.41 -19.87 -1.61
C ASN A 2 14.85 -18.81 -2.59
N ILE A 3 14.63 -19.16 -3.86
CA ILE A 3 14.11 -18.24 -4.90
C ILE A 3 12.75 -17.67 -4.49
N GLN A 4 11.88 -18.49 -3.92
CA GLN A 4 10.56 -18.03 -3.42
C GLN A 4 10.70 -16.98 -2.32
N GLN A 5 11.62 -17.19 -1.38
CA GLN A 5 11.88 -16.24 -0.29
C GLN A 5 12.47 -14.93 -0.80
N ARG A 6 13.34 -14.98 -1.82
CA ARG A 6 13.86 -13.79 -2.48
C ARG A 6 12.75 -13.03 -3.21
N ASN A 7 11.92 -13.73 -3.99
CA ASN A 7 10.80 -13.11 -4.71
C ASN A 7 9.82 -12.45 -3.75
N HIS A 8 9.49 -13.13 -2.66
CA HIS A 8 8.67 -12.60 -1.58
C HIS A 8 9.24 -11.32 -0.99
N GLN A 9 10.52 -11.34 -0.60
CA GLN A 9 11.20 -10.16 -0.07
C GLN A 9 11.22 -9.00 -1.08
N THR A 10 11.48 -9.29 -2.35
CA THR A 10 11.44 -8.28 -3.42
C THR A 10 10.04 -7.67 -3.55
N ALA A 11 8.98 -8.48 -3.56
CA ALA A 11 7.62 -7.96 -3.62
C ALA A 11 7.27 -7.07 -2.42
N ILE A 12 7.66 -7.47 -1.20
CA ILE A 12 7.48 -6.64 0.00
C ILE A 12 8.19 -5.30 -0.17
N THR A 13 9.45 -5.28 -0.59
CA THR A 13 10.20 -4.03 -0.80
C THR A 13 9.52 -3.11 -1.81
N TRP A 14 8.98 -3.66 -2.90
CA TRP A 14 8.26 -2.88 -3.90
C TRP A 14 6.93 -2.35 -3.36
N ILE A 15 6.15 -3.19 -2.66
CA ILE A 15 4.88 -2.78 -2.05
C ILE A 15 5.11 -1.64 -1.04
N GLU A 16 6.09 -1.77 -0.15
CA GLU A 16 6.42 -0.73 0.82
C GLU A 16 6.89 0.57 0.14
N GLY A 17 7.66 0.47 -0.95
CA GLY A 17 8.09 1.62 -1.74
C GLY A 17 6.91 2.38 -2.35
N GLU A 18 5.97 1.66 -2.97
CA GLU A 18 4.78 2.26 -3.57
C GLU A 18 3.81 2.82 -2.53
N ILE A 19 3.70 2.20 -1.35
CA ILE A 19 2.95 2.78 -0.22
C ILE A 19 3.64 4.07 0.26
N GLY A 20 4.97 4.11 0.32
CA GLY A 20 5.72 5.32 0.65
C GLY A 20 5.49 6.46 -0.37
N ASN A 21 5.50 6.13 -1.67
CA ASN A 21 5.17 7.07 -2.74
C ASN A 21 3.73 7.59 -2.60
N MET A 22 2.76 6.68 -2.38
CA MET A 22 1.37 7.03 -2.11
C MET A 22 1.23 7.99 -0.93
N ILE A 23 1.92 7.74 0.19
CA ILE A 23 1.91 8.61 1.37
C ILE A 23 2.40 10.02 1.01
N ARG A 24 3.49 10.12 0.25
CA ARG A 24 4.05 11.41 -0.18
C ARG A 24 3.12 12.19 -1.11
N ASP A 25 2.35 11.47 -1.91
CA ASP A 25 1.38 12.03 -2.86
C ASP A 25 -0.06 12.03 -2.33
N LEU A 26 -0.28 11.86 -1.02
CA LEU A 26 -1.61 11.87 -0.40
C LEU A 26 -2.40 13.12 -0.79
N GLY A 27 -3.61 12.91 -1.29
CA GLY A 27 -4.50 13.97 -1.80
C GLY A 27 -4.42 14.20 -3.31
N LYS A 28 -3.43 13.65 -4.01
CA LYS A 28 -3.42 13.68 -5.48
C LYS A 28 -4.36 12.61 -6.06
N PRO A 29 -4.99 12.89 -7.21
CA PRO A 29 -5.72 11.86 -7.93
C PRO A 29 -4.79 10.69 -8.26
N ASN A 30 -5.27 9.47 -8.06
CA ASN A 30 -4.56 8.22 -8.33
C ASN A 30 -3.33 7.91 -7.46
N ALA A 31 -3.10 8.61 -6.34
CA ALA A 31 -1.97 8.34 -5.44
C ALA A 31 -1.89 6.88 -4.99
N SER A 32 -3.03 6.22 -4.76
CA SER A 32 -3.10 4.81 -4.35
C SER A 32 -3.16 3.80 -5.48
N SER A 33 -3.22 4.26 -6.74
CA SER A 33 -3.38 3.36 -7.89
C SER A 33 -2.15 2.48 -8.07
N ALA A 34 -0.94 3.06 -7.95
CA ALA A 34 0.30 2.32 -8.07
C ALA A 34 0.47 1.30 -6.94
N ALA A 35 0.27 1.73 -5.67
CA ALA A 35 0.30 0.86 -4.50
C ALA A 35 -0.73 -0.30 -4.61
N THR A 36 -1.98 0.00 -4.97
CA THR A 36 -3.02 -1.02 -5.15
C THR A 36 -2.66 -2.01 -6.27
N SER A 37 -2.10 -1.52 -7.37
CA SER A 37 -1.73 -2.35 -8.52
C SER A 37 -0.60 -3.32 -8.18
N VAL A 38 0.44 -2.85 -7.49
CA VAL A 38 1.58 -3.72 -7.10
C VAL A 38 1.15 -4.76 -6.06
N ILE A 39 0.29 -4.41 -5.10
CA ILE A 39 -0.26 -5.36 -4.13
C ILE A 39 -1.08 -6.44 -4.84
N THR A 40 -1.95 -6.03 -5.77
CA THR A 40 -2.79 -6.96 -6.55
C THR A 40 -1.93 -7.89 -7.39
N LEU A 41 -0.90 -7.36 -8.06
CA LEU A 41 0.04 -8.15 -8.85
C LEU A 41 0.79 -9.17 -7.99
N ALA A 42 1.30 -8.75 -6.83
CA ALA A 42 2.00 -9.65 -5.90
C ALA A 42 1.10 -10.79 -5.43
N TYR A 43 -0.18 -10.52 -5.18
CA TYR A 43 -1.17 -11.53 -4.80
C TYR A 43 -1.47 -12.51 -5.95
N LEU A 44 -1.68 -11.99 -7.16
CA LEU A 44 -1.94 -12.81 -8.35
C LEU A 44 -0.76 -13.73 -8.69
N LEU A 45 0.47 -13.24 -8.52
CA LEU A 45 1.70 -14.01 -8.70
C LEU A 45 1.99 -15.00 -7.56
N ARG A 46 1.11 -15.08 -6.55
CA ARG A 46 1.27 -15.91 -5.34
C ARG A 46 2.57 -15.63 -4.58
N VAL A 47 3.07 -14.40 -4.69
CA VAL A 47 4.27 -13.95 -3.99
C VAL A 47 3.94 -13.50 -2.57
N ILE A 48 2.70 -13.04 -2.34
CA ILE A 48 2.12 -12.79 -1.03
C ILE A 48 0.87 -13.66 -0.83
N ASP A 49 0.53 -13.96 0.42
CA ASP A 49 -0.67 -14.71 0.75
C ASP A 49 -1.90 -13.80 0.96
N ASN A 50 -3.08 -14.42 1.15
CA ASN A 50 -4.34 -13.69 1.32
C ASN A 50 -4.39 -12.81 2.58
N ASN A 51 -3.72 -13.23 3.65
CA ASN A 51 -3.64 -12.49 4.89
C ASN A 51 -2.76 -11.24 4.71
N GLU A 52 -1.64 -11.36 4.00
CA GLU A 52 -0.80 -10.22 3.63
C GLU A 52 -1.53 -9.25 2.71
N HIS A 53 -2.22 -9.77 1.69
CA HIS A 53 -3.04 -8.94 0.80
C HIS A 53 -4.08 -8.12 1.57
N ARG A 54 -4.83 -8.75 2.49
CA ARG A 54 -5.79 -8.04 3.35
C ARG A 54 -5.11 -7.03 4.27
N ARG A 55 -3.95 -7.36 4.84
CA ARG A 55 -3.17 -6.47 5.70
C ARG A 55 -2.74 -5.21 4.94
N TYR A 56 -2.23 -5.36 3.72
CA TYR A 56 -1.84 -4.23 2.89
C TYR A 56 -3.03 -3.36 2.49
N ARG A 57 -4.17 -3.99 2.18
CA ARG A 57 -5.40 -3.24 1.86
C ARG A 57 -5.87 -2.41 3.06
N ALA A 58 -5.96 -3.04 4.23
CA ALA A 58 -6.34 -2.37 5.48
C ALA A 58 -5.40 -1.21 5.82
N ARG A 59 -4.09 -1.36 5.58
CA ARG A 59 -3.12 -0.28 5.78
C ARG A 59 -3.35 0.90 4.85
N ILE A 60 -3.68 0.66 3.57
CA ILE A 60 -4.03 1.75 2.64
C ILE A 60 -5.29 2.47 3.13
N ASP A 61 -6.32 1.74 3.55
CA ASP A 61 -7.55 2.31 4.09
C ASP A 61 -7.29 3.16 5.35
N GLU A 62 -6.46 2.67 6.28
CA GLU A 62 -6.07 3.40 7.48
C GLU A 62 -5.34 4.71 7.16
N ILE A 63 -4.39 4.69 6.21
CA ILE A 63 -3.67 5.89 5.77
C ILE A 63 -4.64 6.96 5.26
N TYR A 64 -5.65 6.57 4.45
CA TYR A 64 -6.66 7.50 3.97
C TYR A 64 -7.61 7.97 5.06
N ALA A 65 -7.99 7.11 6.00
CA ALA A 65 -8.81 7.50 7.14
C ALA A 65 -8.11 8.60 7.96
N THR A 66 -6.85 8.37 8.34
CA THR A 66 -6.05 9.35 9.10
C THR A 66 -5.83 10.65 8.33
N TYR A 67 -5.58 10.58 7.02
CA TYR A 67 -5.43 11.76 6.17
C TYR A 67 -6.74 12.59 6.11
N ASN A 68 -7.87 11.92 5.90
CA ASN A 68 -9.18 12.59 5.85
C ASN A 68 -9.57 13.19 7.20
N GLU A 69 -9.24 12.54 8.33
CA GLU A 69 -9.43 13.11 9.66
C GLU A 69 -8.57 14.36 9.87
N SER A 70 -7.30 14.31 9.43
CA SER A 70 -6.39 15.46 9.50
C SER A 70 -6.89 16.64 8.67
N ILE A 71 -7.43 16.41 7.48
CA ILE A 71 -8.08 17.46 6.67
C ILE A 71 -9.29 18.04 7.38
N LYS A 72 -10.17 17.20 7.95
CA LYS A 72 -11.36 17.68 8.67
C LYS A 72 -11.02 18.56 9.87
N GLN A 73 -9.95 18.24 10.59
CA GLN A 73 -9.46 19.05 11.72
C GLN A 73 -8.85 20.37 11.25
N GLY A 74 -8.13 20.37 10.12
CA GLY A 74 -7.57 21.60 9.53
C GLY A 74 -8.61 22.53 8.89
N ALA A 75 -9.73 21.99 8.41
CA ALA A 75 -10.84 22.78 7.84
C ALA A 75 -11.77 23.40 8.89
N ALA A 76 -11.61 23.02 10.17
CA ALA A 76 -12.39 23.54 11.29
C ALA A 76 -11.67 24.64 12.10
N ALA A 77 -10.53 25.13 11.59
CA ALA A 77 -9.71 26.19 12.20
C ALA A 77 -9.89 27.55 11.51
#